data_AF-A0A512JC80-F1
#
_entry.id   AF-A0A512JC80-F1
#
_cell.length_a   1.000
_cell.length_b   1.000
_cell.length_c   1.000
_cell.angle_alpha   90.00
_cell.angle_beta   90.00
_cell.angle_gamma   90.00
#
_symmetry.space_group_name_H-M   'P 1'
#
loop_
_entity.id
_entity.type
_entity.pdbx_description
1 polymer ?
#
loop_
_entity_poly.entity_id
_entity_poly.type
_entity_poly.pdbx_seq_one_letter_code
_entity_poly.pdbx_strand_id
1 'polypeptide(L)'
;MSTSSSLRERLGRPARTSDDRPDRSGTPVFVELRADRPLARPVSLAQALEGFGLDLEQAHRALDTIKARRHARLELYVSERSGPLEALEAFGLAVRRVGSAP
;
A
#
# COMPACT_ATOMS: atom_id res chain seq x y z
N MET A 1 -55.10 -2.25 8.28
CA MET A 1 -54.05 -1.31 7.85
C MET A 1 -53.10 -1.11 9.01
N SER A 2 -51.92 -1.72 8.94
CA SER A 2 -50.83 -1.53 9.91
C SER A 2 -49.52 -1.38 9.12
N THR A 3 -49.13 -0.14 8.82
CA THR A 3 -47.87 0.17 8.11
C THR A 3 -46.79 0.50 9.14
N SER A 4 -46.29 -0.52 9.82
CA SER A 4 -45.20 -0.40 10.79
C SER A 4 -43.98 -1.24 10.40
N SER A 5 -43.68 -1.34 9.09
CA SER A 5 -42.54 -2.13 8.60
C SER A 5 -41.48 -1.35 7.82
N SER A 6 -41.60 -0.02 7.64
CA SER A 6 -40.70 0.73 6.75
C SER A 6 -39.76 1.72 7.45
N LEU A 7 -39.22 1.35 8.62
CA LEU A 7 -38.17 2.17 9.28
C LEU A 7 -36.85 1.43 9.48
N ARG A 8 -36.85 0.09 9.46
CA ARG A 8 -35.61 -0.72 9.50
C ARG A 8 -34.86 -0.74 8.16
N GLU A 9 -35.53 -0.47 7.04
CA GLU A 9 -34.89 -0.39 5.71
C GLU A 9 -34.17 0.95 5.44
N ARG A 10 -34.42 1.99 6.23
CA ARG A 10 -33.85 3.33 6.03
C ARG A 10 -32.60 3.64 6.87
N LEU A 11 -32.19 2.73 7.75
CA LEU A 11 -30.87 2.78 8.36
C LEU A 11 -29.90 2.11 7.39
N GLY A 12 -29.54 2.87 6.35
CA GLY A 12 -28.49 2.55 5.41
C GLY A 12 -27.32 1.96 6.18
N ARG A 13 -26.90 0.76 5.76
CA ARG A 13 -25.62 0.19 6.18
C ARG A 13 -24.60 1.32 6.13
N PRO A 14 -23.87 1.61 7.22
CA PRO A 14 -22.63 2.33 7.01
C PRO A 14 -21.81 1.39 6.13
N ALA A 15 -21.67 1.73 4.85
CA ALA A 15 -20.50 1.32 4.11
C ALA A 15 -19.34 1.95 4.90
N ARG A 16 -18.86 1.24 5.92
CA ARG A 16 -17.56 1.51 6.50
C ARG A 16 -16.55 1.05 5.46
N THR A 17 -16.46 1.80 4.37
CA THR A 17 -15.25 1.94 3.59
C THR A 17 -14.29 2.75 4.45
N SER A 18 -13.71 2.06 5.43
CA SER A 18 -12.41 2.37 5.99
C SER A 18 -11.82 1.00 6.27
N ASP A 19 -11.49 0.32 5.17
CA ASP A 19 -10.40 -0.65 5.21
C ASP A 19 -9.14 0.20 5.37
N ASP A 20 -8.93 0.68 6.60
CA ASP A 20 -7.69 1.34 7.06
C ASP A 20 -6.60 0.29 7.29
N ARG A 21 -6.85 -0.94 6.84
CA ARG A 21 -5.89 -2.02 6.85
C ARG A 21 -5.13 -1.99 5.53
N PRO A 22 -3.84 -2.31 5.54
CA PRO A 22 -3.10 -2.47 4.30
C PRO A 22 -3.83 -3.49 3.41
N ASP A 23 -4.02 -3.14 2.13
CA ASP A 23 -4.66 -4.02 1.15
C ASP A 23 -3.74 -5.20 0.83
N ARG A 24 -3.75 -6.22 1.68
CA ARG A 24 -3.05 -7.50 1.45
C ARG A 24 -3.85 -8.43 0.53
N SER A 25 -4.88 -7.91 -0.12
CA SER A 25 -5.75 -8.63 -1.06
C SER A 25 -5.09 -8.89 -2.42
N GLY A 26 -3.93 -8.27 -2.67
CA GLY A 26 -3.17 -8.40 -3.93
C GLY A 26 -2.29 -9.65 -4.02
N THR A 27 -1.66 -9.84 -5.18
CA THR A 27 -0.63 -10.86 -5.36
C THR A 27 0.65 -10.42 -4.65
N PRO A 28 1.18 -11.20 -3.69
CA PRO A 28 2.42 -10.88 -3.03
C PRO A 28 3.60 -11.01 -4.00
N VAL A 29 4.39 -9.95 -4.11
CA VAL A 29 5.57 -9.86 -4.95
C VAL A 29 6.75 -9.36 -4.14
N PHE A 30 7.90 -10.00 -4.31
CA PHE A 30 9.15 -9.51 -3.75
C PHE A 30 9.76 -8.49 -4.69
N VAL A 31 9.96 -7.28 -4.18
CA VAL A 31 10.61 -6.19 -4.90
C VAL A 31 11.89 -5.77 -4.20
N GLU A 32 12.83 -5.28 -4.99
CA GLU A 32 14.00 -4.55 -4.55
C GLU A 32 13.83 -3.10 -4.98
N LEU A 33 13.77 -2.20 -4.00
CA LEU A 33 13.74 -0.76 -4.19
C LEU A 33 15.14 -0.22 -4.01
N ARG A 34 15.66 0.52 -4.99
CA ARG A 34 16.97 1.18 -4.92
C ARG A 34 16.81 2.68 -5.05
N ALA A 35 17.41 3.44 -4.15
CA ALA A 35 17.40 4.90 -4.21
C ALA A 35 18.71 5.40 -4.81
N ASP A 36 18.74 5.60 -6.13
CA ASP A 36 19.91 6.18 -6.82
C ASP A 36 20.07 7.68 -6.52
N ARG A 37 19.02 8.31 -5.98
CA ARG A 37 19.00 9.72 -5.56
C ARG A 37 18.42 9.83 -4.14
N PRO A 38 18.65 10.95 -3.43
CA PRO A 38 17.97 11.21 -2.17
C PRO A 38 16.44 11.13 -2.35
N LEU A 39 15.77 10.43 -1.43
CA LEU A 39 14.31 10.29 -1.48
C LEU A 39 13.63 11.64 -1.36
N ALA A 40 12.90 12.03 -2.39
CA ALA A 40 12.02 13.19 -2.33
C ALA A 40 10.69 12.76 -1.68
N ARG A 41 10.24 13.52 -0.67
CA ARG A 41 8.93 13.32 0.00
C ARG A 41 8.77 11.93 0.66
N PRO A 42 9.51 11.64 1.75
CA PRO A 42 9.45 10.34 2.43
C PRO A 42 8.05 9.98 2.95
N VAL A 43 7.27 10.97 3.39
CA VAL A 43 5.89 10.75 3.87
C VAL A 43 4.97 10.24 2.75
N SER A 44 5.05 10.85 1.57
CA SER A 44 4.26 10.41 0.41
C SER A 44 4.68 9.03 -0.08
N LEU A 45 5.97 8.69 0.01
CA LEU A 45 6.45 7.35 -0.29
C LEU A 45 5.94 6.32 0.73
N ALA A 46 5.89 6.64 2.03
CA ALA A 46 5.29 5.75 3.02
C ALA A 46 3.82 5.45 2.69
N GLN A 47 3.02 6.48 2.38
CA GLN A 47 1.61 6.30 1.99
C GLN A 47 1.45 5.45 0.73
N ALA A 48 2.33 5.64 -0.26
CA ALA A 48 2.33 4.81 -1.47
C ALA A 48 2.62 3.34 -1.12
N LEU A 49 3.60 3.06 -0.25
CA LEU A 49 3.91 1.72 0.23
C LEU A 49 2.75 1.09 1.01
N GLU A 50 2.02 1.88 1.80
CA GLU A 50 0.80 1.41 2.48
C GLU A 50 -0.28 0.94 1.49
N GLY A 51 -0.40 1.64 0.36
CA GLY A 51 -1.26 1.22 -0.76
C GLY A 51 -0.87 -0.12 -1.39
N PHE A 52 0.37 -0.57 -1.19
CA PHE A 52 0.87 -1.89 -1.59
C PHE A 52 0.84 -2.91 -0.43
N GLY A 53 0.03 -2.69 0.60
CA GLY A 53 -0.19 -3.67 1.65
C GLY A 53 0.86 -3.67 2.78
N LEU A 54 1.73 -2.65 2.85
CA LEU A 54 2.58 -2.43 4.02
C LEU A 54 1.83 -1.70 5.13
N ASP A 55 2.10 -2.05 6.37
CA ASP A 55 1.70 -1.20 7.50
C ASP A 55 2.64 0.02 7.64
N LEU A 56 2.17 1.10 8.26
CA LEU A 56 2.94 2.33 8.46
C LEU A 56 4.31 2.10 9.11
N GLU A 57 4.40 1.16 10.06
CA GLU A 57 5.67 0.79 10.69
C GLU A 57 6.62 0.14 9.69
N GLN A 58 6.13 -0.79 8.86
CA GLN A 58 6.92 -1.47 7.83
C GLN A 58 7.38 -0.48 6.76
N ALA A 59 6.50 0.45 6.36
CA ALA A 59 6.83 1.53 5.43
C ALA A 59 7.93 2.45 6.00
N HIS A 60 7.84 2.84 7.28
CA HIS A 60 8.89 3.61 7.94
C HIS A 60 10.22 2.85 8.01
N ARG A 61 10.20 1.58 8.41
CA ARG A 61 11.41 0.73 8.43
C ARG A 61 12.04 0.59 7.05
N ALA A 62 11.22 0.45 6.01
CA ALA A 62 11.66 0.42 4.63
C ALA A 62 12.35 1.73 4.24
N LEU A 63 11.74 2.89 4.55
CA LEU A 63 12.32 4.20 4.30
C LEU A 63 13.66 4.39 5.00
N ASP A 64 13.77 4.01 6.27
CA ASP A 64 15.02 4.10 7.03
C ASP A 64 16.10 3.20 6.42
N THR A 65 15.72 1.99 6.00
CA THR A 65 16.62 1.05 5.31
C THR A 65 17.11 1.63 3.99
N ILE A 66 16.22 2.20 3.18
CA ILE A 66 16.57 2.84 1.91
C ILE A 66 17.47 4.07 2.15
N LYS A 67 17.19 4.90 3.16
CA LYS A 67 18.04 6.04 3.51
C LYS A 67 19.44 5.60 3.93
N ALA A 68 19.55 4.53 4.72
CA ALA A 68 20.82 4.04 5.25
C ALA A 68 21.65 3.28 4.21
N ARG A 69 21.01 2.42 3.39
CA ARG A 69 21.69 1.46 2.51
C ARG A 69 21.50 1.74 1.02
N ARG A 70 20.71 2.75 0.66
CA ARG A 70 20.27 3.04 -0.73
C ARG A 70 19.50 1.91 -1.40
N HIS A 71 19.12 0.88 -0.66
CA HIS A 71 18.29 -0.21 -1.16
C HIS A 71 17.50 -0.87 -0.03
N ALA A 72 16.34 -1.43 -0.35
CA ALA A 72 15.56 -2.29 0.53
C ALA A 72 14.83 -3.36 -0.29
N ARG A 73 14.71 -4.56 0.28
CA ARG A 73 13.90 -5.64 -0.28
C ARG A 73 12.63 -5.78 0.54
N LEU A 74 11.48 -5.72 -0.11
CA LEU A 74 10.16 -5.72 0.52
C LEU A 74 9.24 -6.71 -0.19
N GLU A 75 8.29 -7.25 0.56
CA GLU A 75 7.13 -7.93 0.00
C GLU A 75 6.02 -6.89 -0.16
N LEU A 76 5.54 -6.70 -1.38
CA LEU A 76 4.44 -5.79 -1.72
C LEU A 76 3.26 -6.61 -2.26
N TYR A 77 2.05 -6.14 -2.04
CA TYR A 77 0.83 -6.72 -2.55
C TYR A 77 0.36 -5.90 -3.75
N VAL A 78 0.40 -6.48 -4.93
CA VAL A 78 -0.06 -5.81 -6.16
C VAL A 78 -1.49 -6.25 -6.45
N SER A 79 -2.40 -5.27 -6.41
CA SER A 79 -3.81 -5.44 -6.76
C SER A 79 -4.22 -4.39 -7.81
N GLU A 80 -5.42 -4.52 -8.37
CA GLU A 80 -5.97 -3.48 -9.25
C GLU A 80 -6.12 -2.12 -8.55
N ARG A 81 -6.12 -2.11 -7.20
CA ARG A 81 -6.26 -0.91 -6.38
C ARG A 81 -4.93 -0.27 -6.00
N SER A 82 -3.87 -1.06 -5.81
CA SER A 82 -2.54 -0.56 -5.41
C SER A 82 -1.83 0.23 -6.51
N GLY A 83 -2.25 0.06 -7.76
CA GLY A 83 -1.60 0.64 -8.92
C GLY A 83 -0.31 -0.10 -9.33
N PRO A 84 0.37 0.39 -10.39
CA PRO A 84 1.60 -0.21 -10.89
C PRO A 84 2.79 0.04 -9.94
N LEU A 85 3.67 -0.96 -9.77
CA LEU A 85 4.88 -0.85 -8.95
C LEU A 85 5.81 0.27 -9.44
N GLU A 86 5.78 0.53 -10.75
CA GLU A 86 6.50 1.57 -11.46
C GLU A 86 6.10 2.98 -10.97
N ALA A 87 4.94 3.14 -10.31
CA ALA A 87 4.58 4.40 -9.66
C ALA A 87 5.55 4.80 -8.54
N LEU A 88 6.26 3.83 -7.94
CA LEU A 88 7.29 4.12 -6.94
C LEU A 88 8.51 4.84 -7.53
N GLU A 89 8.72 4.75 -8.85
CA GLU A 89 9.81 5.44 -9.54
C GLU A 89 9.68 6.96 -9.51
N ALA A 90 8.44 7.47 -9.39
CA ALA A 90 8.17 8.89 -9.21
C ALA A 90 8.74 9.46 -7.90
N PHE A 91 9.12 8.60 -6.94
CA PHE A 91 9.79 8.98 -5.69
C PHE A 91 11.31 8.88 -5.76
N GLY A 92 11.88 8.60 -6.94
CA GLY A 92 13.32 8.44 -7.15
C GLY A 92 13.84 7.07 -6.75
N LEU A 93 12.97 6.06 -6.79
CA LEU A 93 13.31 4.66 -6.56
C LEU A 93 13.40 3.90 -7.88
N ALA A 94 14.47 3.15 -8.13
CA ALA A 94 14.43 2.10 -9.14
C ALA A 94 13.76 0.85 -8.52
N VAL A 95 12.75 0.31 -9.20
CA VAL A 95 11.99 -0.85 -8.73
C VAL A 95 12.36 -2.06 -9.55
N ARG A 96 12.77 -3.15 -8.89
CA ARG A 96 13.06 -4.42 -9.54
C ARG A 96 12.26 -5.54 -8.90
N ARG A 97 11.41 -6.21 -9.68
CA ARG A 97 10.75 -7.45 -9.24
C ARG A 97 11.80 -8.56 -9.13
N VAL A 98 11.90 -9.16 -7.96
CA VAL A 98 12.85 -10.24 -7.65
C VAL A 98 12.19 -11.61 -7.75
N GLY A 99 10.87 -11.68 -7.54
CA GLY A 99 10.05 -12.87 -7.70
C GLY A 99 8.63 -12.65 -7.18
N SER A 100 7.75 -13.61 -7.40
CA SER A 100 6.47 -13.73 -6.70
C SER A 100 6.67 -14.48 -5.39
N ALA A 101 5.97 -14.10 -4.32
CA ALA A 101 5.96 -14.94 -3.12
C ALA A 101 5.22 -16.27 -3.44
N PRO A 102 5.67 -17.40 -2.87
CA PRO A 102 5.10 -18.71 -3.13
C PRO A 102 3.67 -18.86 -2.62
#